data_AF-A0A379SYX2-F1
#
_entry.id   AF-A0A379SYX2-F1
#
_cell.length_a   1.000
_cell.length_b   1.000
_cell.length_c   1.000
_cell.angle_alpha   90.00
_cell.angle_beta   90.00
_cell.angle_gamma   90.00
#
_symmetry.space_group_name_H-M   'P 1'
#
loop_
_entity.id
_entity.type
_entity.pdbx_description
1 polymer ?
#
loop_
_entity_poly.entity_id
_entity_poly.type
_entity_poly.pdbx_seq_one_letter_code
_entity_poly.pdbx_strand_id
1 'polypeptide(L)' 'MLELNFSQTLGTHCLTLNETLPASGITAIFGVSGAGKTSLINAISGFDSPAKRTHCAEWPGIA' A
#
# COMPACT_ATOMS: atom_id res chain seq x y z
N MET A 1 -15.51 8.95 -1.88
CA MET A 1 -14.06 9.18 -1.99
C MET A 1 -13.42 8.05 -1.19
N LEU A 2 -12.43 7.34 -1.72
CA LEU A 2 -11.83 6.18 -1.06
C LEU A 2 -10.52 6.60 -0.40
N GLU A 3 -10.50 6.59 0.93
CA GLU A 3 -9.34 6.96 1.73
C GLU A 3 -8.44 5.74 1.96
N LEU A 4 -7.17 5.87 1.58
CA LEU A 4 -6.15 4.85 1.73
C LEU A 4 -5.03 5.41 2.60
N ASN A 5 -5.09 5.14 3.89
CA ASN A 5 -4.04 5.52 4.84
C ASN A 5 -3.60 4.30 5.65
N PHE A 6 -2.60 3.60 5.14
CA PHE A 6 -2.04 2.43 5.82
C PHE A 6 -0.59 2.15 5.42
N SER A 7 0.07 1.36 6.25
CA SER A 7 1.37 0.76 5.93
C SER A 7 1.30 -0.74 6.17
N GLN A 8 1.93 -1.50 5.27
CA GLN A 8 1.95 -2.95 5.31
C GLN A 8 3.33 -3.49 4.94
N THR A 9 3.87 -4.41 5.74
CA THR A 9 5.06 -5.19 5.36
C THR A 9 4.68 -6.39 4.50
N LEU A 10 5.27 -6.48 3.32
CA LEU A 10 5.11 -7.54 2.32
C LEU A 10 6.45 -8.23 2.10
N GLY A 11 6.79 -9.17 2.99
CA GLY A 11 8.12 -9.78 3.03
C GLY A 11 9.18 -8.75 3.44
N THR A 12 10.12 -8.43 2.55
CA THR A 12 11.15 -7.39 2.75
C THR A 12 10.73 -6.01 2.25
N HIS A 13 9.56 -5.88 1.62
CA HIS A 13 9.06 -4.62 1.08
C HIS A 13 8.07 -3.97 2.05
N CYS A 14 8.15 -2.66 2.21
CA CYS A 14 7.09 -1.88 2.85
C CYS A 14 6.21 -1.22 1.78
N LEU A 15 4.91 -1.45 1.86
CA LEU A 15 3.90 -0.71 1.11
C LEU A 15 3.29 0.34 2.04
N THR A 16 3.55 1.62 1.76
CA THR A 16 2.97 2.75 2.49
C THR A 16 2.10 3.56 1.52
N LEU A 17 0.87 3.84 1.94
CA LEU A 17 -0.10 4.62 1.17
C LEU A 17 -0.77 5.64 2.08
N ASN A 18 -0.80 6.88 1.60
CA ASN A 18 -1.54 7.98 2.19
C ASN A 18 -2.16 8.79 1.06
N GLU A 19 -3.15 8.19 0.40
CA GLU A 19 -3.75 8.72 -0.80
C GLU A 19 -5.27 8.69 -0.69
N THR A 20 -5.91 9.57 -1.45
CA THR A 20 -7.37 9.57 -1.53
C THR A 20 -7.84 9.48 -2.98
N LEU A 21 -8.51 8.38 -3.30
CA LEU A 21 -8.96 8.11 -4.66
C LEU A 21 -10.37 8.69 -4.90
N PRO A 22 -10.61 9.26 -6.09
CA PRO A 22 -11.91 9.80 -6.45
C PRO A 22 -12.98 8.70 -6.45
N ALA A 23 -14.22 9.06 -6.10
CA ALA A 23 -15.35 8.13 -6.09
C ALA A 23 -15.88 7.76 -7.49
N SER A 24 -15.40 8.46 -8.52
CA SER A 24 -15.82 8.34 -9.90
C SER A 24 -14.61 8.32 -10.82
N GLY A 25 -14.77 7.68 -11.99
CA GLY A 25 -13.69 7.48 -12.95
C GLY A 25 -12.91 6.19 -12.71
N ILE A 26 -11.81 6.03 -13.43
CA ILE A 26 -10.94 4.85 -13.39
C ILE A 26 -9.59 5.28 -12.82
N THR A 27 -9.14 4.62 -11.76
CA THR A 27 -7.78 4.78 -11.22
C THR A 27 -6.93 3.62 -11.71
N ALA A 28 -5.78 3.90 -12.32
CA ALA A 28 -4.82 2.89 -12.74
C ALA A 28 -3.58 2.92 -11.83
N ILE A 29 -3.08 1.74 -11.46
CA ILE A 29 -1.89 1.57 -10.62
C ILE A 29 -0.76 0.97 -11.46
N PHE A 30 0.39 1.64 -11.51
CA PHE A 30 1.56 1.22 -12.28
C PHE A 30 2.76 0.96 -11.38
N GLY A 31 3.67 0.10 -11.84
CA GLY A 31 4.92 -0.21 -11.13
C GLY A 31 5.52 -1.53 -11.58
N VAL A 32 6.81 -1.73 -11.28
CA VAL A 32 7.56 -2.96 -11.59
C VAL A 32 6.96 -4.20 -10.92
N SER A 33 7.33 -5.40 -11.39
CA SER A 33 6.97 -6.65 -10.70
C SER A 33 7.51 -6.62 -9.27
N GLY A 34 6.71 -7.07 -8.30
CA GLY A 34 7.07 -7.03 -6.87
C GLY A 34 6.81 -5.70 -6.15
N ALA A 35 6.40 -4.63 -6.85
CA ALA A 35 6.10 -3.33 -6.22
C ALA A 35 4.86 -3.28 -5.30
N GLY A 36 4.20 -4.42 -5.05
CA GLY A 36 3.04 -4.49 -4.14
C GLY A 36 1.67 -4.20 -4.78
N LYS A 37 1.54 -4.15 -6.11
CA LYS A 37 0.25 -3.87 -6.81
C LYS A 37 -0.87 -4.84 -6.44
N THR A 38 -0.62 -6.15 -6.53
CA THR A 38 -1.61 -7.18 -6.17
C THR A 38 -1.93 -7.13 -4.67
N SER A 39 -0.92 -6.91 -3.84
CA SER A 39 -1.08 -6.75 -2.39
C SER A 39 -1.94 -5.53 -2.03
N LEU A 40 -1.76 -4.41 -2.72
CA LEU A 40 -2.62 -3.23 -2.59
C LEU A 40 -4.08 -3.55 -2.91
N ILE A 41 -4.34 -4.23 -4.02
CA ILE A 41 -5.71 -4.63 -4.38
C ILE A 41 -6.31 -5.56 -3.31
N ASN A 42 -5.53 -6.50 -2.77
CA ASN A 42 -5.97 -7.39 -1.69
C ASN A 42 -6.27 -6.63 -0.38
N ALA A 43 -5.47 -5.61 -0.05
CA ALA A 43 -5.67 -4.76 1.11
C ALA A 43 -6.96 -3.92 0.99
N ILE A 44 -7.21 -3.35 -0.18
CA ILE A 44 -8.43 -2.55 -0.46
C ILE A 44 -9.69 -3.43 -0.45
N SER A 45 -9.60 -4.63 -1.02
CA SER A 45 -10.72 -5.58 -1.10
C SER A 45 -11.00 -6.32 0.21
N GLY A 46 -10.17 -6.14 1.25
CA GLY A 46 -10.32 -6.78 2.55
C GLY A 46 -9.92 -8.25 2.59
N PHE A 47 -9.28 -8.77 1.52
CA PHE A 47 -8.68 -10.12 1.53
C PHE A 47 -7.42 -10.18 2.39
N ASP A 48 -6.71 -9.06 2.48
CA ASP A 48 -5.59 -8.87 3.38
C ASP A 48 -5.93 -7.72 4.32
N SER A 49 -5.85 -7.93 5.62
CA SER A 49 -6.08 -6.82 6.55
C SER A 49 -4.80 -6.01 6.65
N PRO A 50 -4.79 -4.73 6.23
CA PRO A 50 -3.65 -3.86 6.46
C PRO A 50 -3.39 -3.82 7.97
N ALA A 51 -2.32 -4.48 8.40
CA ALA A 51 -2.03 -4.65 9.82
C ALA A 51 -1.84 -3.27 10.44
N LYS A 52 -2.63 -2.96 11.48
CA LYS A 52 -2.64 -1.66 12.18
C LYS A 52 -1.25 -1.19 12.66
N ARG A 53 -0.27 -2.09 12.76
CA ARG A 53 1.15 -1.82 12.97
C ARG A 53 1.95 -2.97 12.37
N THR A 54 2.37 -2.86 11.13
CA THR A 54 3.54 -3.63 10.68
C THR A 54 4.75 -2.73 10.81
N HIS A 55 5.81 -3.26 11.42
CA HIS A 55 7.12 -2.62 11.44
C HIS A 55 7.65 -2.59 10.00
N CYS A 56 7.17 -1.65 9.20
CA CYS A 56 7.99 -1.12 8.13
C CYS A 56 9.19 -0.48 8.83
N ALA A 57 10.33 -1.17 8.83
CA ALA A 57 11.56 -0.56 9.30
C ALA A 57 11.74 0.73 8.49
N GLU A 58 11.71 1.89 9.17
CA GLU A 58 12.15 3.15 8.59
C GLU A 58 13.53 2.87 8.03
N TRP A 59 13.68 2.90 6.70
CA TRP A 59 14.99 2.81 6.09
C TRP A 59 15.78 4.00 6.64
N PRO A 60 16.88 3.80 7.40
CA PRO A 60 17.73 4.91 7.77
C PRO A 60 18.36 5.38 6.46
N GLY A 61 17.75 6.39 5.84
CA GLY A 61 18.29 7.01 4.65
C GLY A 61 19.75 7.35 4.96
N ILE A 62 20.64 6.96 4.04
CA ILE A 62 22.00 7.46 4.04
C ILE A 62 21.86 8.97 3.92
N ALA A 63 22.32 9.70 4.94
CA ALA A 63 22.45 11.16 4.92
C ALA A 63 23.39 11.59 3.79
#